data_AF-A0A412I1T4-F1
#
_entry.id   AF-A0A412I1T4-F1
#
_cell.length_a   1.000
_cell.length_b   1.000
_cell.length_c   1.000
_cell.angle_alpha   90.00
_cell.angle_beta   90.00
_cell.angle_gamma   90.00
#
_symmetry.space_group_name_H-M   'P 1'
#
loop_
_entity.id
_entity.type
_entity.pdbx_description
1 polymer ?
#
loop_
_entity_poly.entity_id
_entity_poly.type
_entity_poly.pdbx_seq_one_letter_code
_entity_poly.pdbx_strand_id
1 'polypeptide(L)'
;MSETGTNYKTYMTIDEQIEYLKESKKIVVDDEDRHYFEERNYISLINPYKEYFSTGRNNKGKLVYKKEANFKELINLINIDDKFAKKLYEAIGYFERKLKNVLFSEICKLYIDNEEKDIHCISYVSEIQSFITKQTELSPQFCSNFNYLYVTEKGNIKKIIDNYNIKRKTDVLIHIYKIATNSSIDGSELEDYEECSNKLIRHCYKKQQIVPLWIIPNALTMGELQTLFLMLPDEPQKKIISKIMNIDTTKVSSKNVVAFAGQIEQIRKLRNIVNHYEPVLPFLMSEIKTKKIEQSQLFTTLEILFKIYPIVDIKPDEIQAKINPSNAKIIRILNVMYKSILS
;
A
#
# COMPACT_ATOMS: atom_id res chain seq x y z
N MET A 1 -38.26 11.24 -25.94
CA MET A 1 -37.95 10.96 -24.52
C MET A 1 -37.60 9.49 -24.44
N SER A 2 -36.34 9.12 -24.21
CA SER A 2 -35.96 7.70 -24.08
C SER A 2 -36.33 7.20 -22.68
N GLU A 3 -37.05 6.09 -22.62
CA GLU A 3 -37.72 5.49 -21.45
C GLU A 3 -36.78 4.87 -20.39
N THR A 4 -35.49 5.14 -20.44
CA THR A 4 -34.57 4.88 -19.34
C THR A 4 -33.82 6.17 -19.09
N GLY A 5 -33.92 6.74 -17.89
CA GLY A 5 -33.26 8.00 -17.50
C GLY A 5 -31.73 7.91 -17.44
N THR A 6 -31.12 7.06 -18.27
CA THR A 6 -29.69 6.79 -18.30
C THR A 6 -29.05 7.73 -19.31
N ASN A 7 -28.24 8.67 -18.81
CA ASN A 7 -27.53 9.64 -19.63
C ASN A 7 -26.18 9.04 -20.06
N TYR A 8 -26.02 8.73 -21.34
CA TYR A 8 -24.78 8.18 -21.90
C TYR A 8 -23.83 9.32 -22.30
N LYS A 9 -22.55 9.19 -21.96
CA LYS A 9 -21.51 10.08 -22.51
C LYS A 9 -21.04 9.53 -23.85
N THR A 10 -20.98 10.38 -24.86
CA THR A 10 -20.35 10.07 -26.13
C THR A 10 -18.83 10.23 -26.02
N TYR A 11 -18.10 9.45 -26.81
CA TYR A 11 -16.67 9.67 -27.00
C TYR A 11 -16.44 11.05 -27.66
N MET A 12 -15.33 11.70 -27.30
CA MET A 12 -14.87 12.96 -27.89
C MET A 12 -13.43 12.77 -28.34
N THR A 13 -13.12 13.17 -29.56
CA THR A 13 -11.75 13.36 -30.06
C THR A 13 -11.01 14.42 -29.24
N ILE A 14 -9.68 14.51 -29.39
CA ILE A 14 -8.88 15.50 -28.65
C ILE A 14 -9.33 16.93 -28.98
N ASP A 15 -9.62 17.21 -30.24
CA ASP A 15 -10.00 18.56 -30.66
C ASP A 15 -11.40 18.92 -30.09
N GLU A 16 -12.33 17.96 -30.09
CA GLU A 16 -13.64 18.10 -29.42
C GLU A 16 -13.50 18.27 -27.90
N GLN A 17 -12.53 17.59 -27.27
CA GLN A 17 -12.25 17.73 -25.84
C GLN A 17 -11.72 19.12 -25.49
N ILE A 18 -10.83 19.68 -26.32
CA ILE A 18 -10.27 21.02 -26.15
C ILE A 18 -11.36 22.08 -26.35
N GLU A 19 -12.17 21.96 -27.40
CA GLU A 19 -13.28 22.87 -27.63
C GLU A 19 -14.29 22.80 -26.48
N TYR A 20 -14.67 21.58 -26.06
CA TYR A 20 -15.54 21.38 -24.91
C TYR A 20 -14.97 21.98 -23.63
N LEU A 21 -13.65 21.90 -23.41
CA LEU A 21 -13.00 22.50 -22.24
C LEU A 21 -13.13 24.02 -22.24
N LYS A 22 -12.88 24.66 -23.38
CA LYS A 22 -13.03 26.10 -23.58
C LYS A 22 -14.47 26.55 -23.39
N GLU A 23 -15.43 25.89 -24.03
CA GLU A 23 -16.84 26.25 -23.95
C GLU A 23 -17.42 26.04 -22.55
N SER A 24 -17.14 24.88 -21.93
CA SER A 24 -17.78 24.46 -20.69
C SER A 24 -17.12 25.01 -19.42
N LYS A 25 -15.81 25.28 -19.45
CA LYS A 25 -15.02 25.69 -18.26
C LYS A 25 -14.22 26.97 -18.48
N LYS A 26 -14.24 27.56 -19.67
CA LYS A 26 -13.49 28.78 -20.01
C LYS A 26 -11.97 28.62 -19.84
N ILE A 27 -11.46 27.41 -20.04
CA ILE A 27 -10.01 27.14 -20.01
C ILE A 27 -9.53 27.04 -21.45
N VAL A 28 -8.62 27.93 -21.83
CA VAL A 28 -8.06 28.04 -23.20
C VAL A 28 -6.75 27.27 -23.28
N VAL A 29 -6.64 26.40 -24.29
CA VAL A 29 -5.47 25.54 -24.56
C VAL A 29 -4.74 26.10 -25.78
N ASP A 30 -3.44 26.32 -25.66
CA ASP A 30 -2.58 26.71 -26.78
C ASP A 30 -2.19 25.46 -27.59
N ASP A 31 -1.93 25.59 -28.91
CA ASP A 31 -1.63 24.45 -29.78
C ASP A 31 -0.43 23.61 -29.29
N GLU A 32 0.56 24.27 -28.69
CA GLU A 32 1.74 23.61 -28.11
C GLU A 32 1.40 22.68 -26.94
N ASP A 33 0.30 22.94 -26.23
CA ASP A 33 -0.14 22.17 -25.05
C ASP A 33 -1.11 21.02 -25.40
N ARG A 34 -1.44 20.84 -26.69
CA ARG A 34 -2.37 19.78 -27.15
C ARG A 34 -1.90 18.36 -26.74
N HIS A 35 -0.59 18.14 -26.70
CA HIS A 35 0.00 16.84 -26.39
C HIS A 35 -0.43 16.28 -25.02
N TYR A 36 -0.76 17.12 -24.03
CA TYR A 36 -1.23 16.66 -22.72
C TYR A 36 -2.52 15.81 -22.78
N PHE A 37 -3.35 16.01 -23.81
CA PHE A 37 -4.56 15.22 -24.04
C PHE A 37 -4.28 13.85 -24.68
N GLU A 38 -3.08 13.66 -25.22
CA GLU A 38 -2.57 12.36 -25.70
C GLU A 38 -1.94 11.56 -24.56
N GLU A 39 -1.28 12.25 -23.62
CA GLU A 39 -0.61 11.65 -22.47
C GLU A 39 -1.57 11.22 -21.35
N ARG A 40 -2.67 11.97 -21.16
CA ARG A 40 -3.65 11.72 -20.09
C ARG A 40 -5.06 11.78 -20.62
N ASN A 41 -5.90 10.86 -20.15
CA ASN A 41 -7.32 10.93 -20.45
C ASN A 41 -7.96 12.19 -19.84
N TYR A 42 -8.96 12.74 -20.54
CA TYR A 42 -9.64 13.98 -20.12
C TYR A 42 -10.14 13.96 -18.67
N ILE A 43 -10.59 12.79 -18.19
CA ILE A 43 -11.16 12.66 -16.85
C ILE A 43 -10.08 12.92 -15.80
N SER A 44 -8.91 12.28 -15.90
CA SER A 44 -7.78 12.53 -14.98
C SER A 44 -7.13 13.88 -15.19
N LEU A 45 -7.13 14.40 -16.42
CA LEU A 45 -6.49 15.67 -16.76
C LEU A 45 -7.29 16.86 -16.21
N ILE A 46 -8.61 16.85 -16.32
CA ILE A 46 -9.43 18.04 -16.05
C ILE A 46 -10.25 17.92 -14.76
N ASN A 47 -10.89 16.79 -14.49
CA ASN A 47 -11.88 16.71 -13.42
C ASN A 47 -11.34 16.92 -12.00
N PRO A 48 -10.14 16.46 -11.63
CA PRO A 48 -9.58 16.71 -10.30
C PRO A 48 -9.40 18.20 -10.00
N TYR A 49 -9.06 18.99 -11.01
CA TYR A 49 -8.57 20.37 -10.83
C TYR A 49 -9.59 21.43 -11.23
N LYS A 50 -10.63 21.08 -11.99
CA LYS A 50 -11.62 22.05 -12.52
C LYS A 50 -12.28 22.94 -11.47
N GLU A 51 -12.45 22.47 -10.23
CA GLU A 51 -13.09 23.28 -9.17
C GLU A 51 -12.25 24.51 -8.82
N TYR A 52 -10.92 24.45 -8.99
CA TYR A 52 -10.00 25.58 -8.81
C TYR A 52 -10.35 26.78 -9.71
N PHE A 53 -10.78 26.51 -10.94
CA PHE A 53 -11.14 27.54 -11.93
C PHE A 53 -12.59 28.01 -11.82
N SER A 54 -13.38 27.43 -10.91
CA SER A 54 -14.77 27.80 -10.75
C SER A 54 -14.92 29.11 -9.98
N THR A 55 -15.85 29.95 -10.44
CA THR A 55 -16.21 31.24 -9.82
C THR A 55 -17.38 31.11 -8.83
N GLY A 56 -17.79 29.88 -8.52
CA GLY A 56 -18.89 29.56 -7.62
C GLY A 56 -19.75 28.40 -8.12
N ARG A 57 -20.92 28.23 -7.51
CA ARG A 57 -21.92 27.23 -7.90
C ARG A 57 -23.26 27.91 -8.19
N ASN A 58 -24.00 27.36 -9.14
CA ASN A 58 -25.37 27.81 -9.42
C ASN A 58 -26.38 27.21 -8.43
N ASN A 59 -27.66 27.58 -8.56
CA ASN A 59 -28.75 27.13 -7.68
C ASN A 59 -28.99 25.60 -7.70
N LYS A 60 -28.41 24.89 -8.69
CA LYS A 60 -28.45 23.42 -8.81
C LYS A 60 -27.16 22.76 -8.30
N GLY A 61 -26.26 23.52 -7.67
CA GLY A 61 -24.98 23.04 -7.15
C GLY A 61 -23.90 22.80 -8.21
N LYS A 62 -24.12 23.14 -9.48
CA LYS A 62 -23.14 22.96 -10.57
C LYS A 62 -22.13 24.11 -10.58
N LEU A 63 -20.86 23.78 -10.81
CA LEU A 63 -19.75 24.75 -10.94
C LEU A 63 -20.03 25.76 -12.08
N VAL A 64 -19.71 27.02 -11.84
CA VAL A 64 -19.88 28.15 -12.77
C VAL A 64 -18.52 28.77 -13.10
N TYR A 65 -18.27 29.05 -14.37
CA TYR A 65 -17.00 29.61 -14.86
C TYR A 65 -17.29 30.92 -15.61
N LYS A 66 -16.81 32.06 -15.07
CA LYS A 66 -17.05 33.39 -15.65
C LYS A 66 -15.80 34.05 -16.23
N LYS A 67 -14.62 33.60 -15.81
CA LYS A 67 -13.33 34.14 -16.24
C LYS A 67 -12.64 33.12 -17.12
N GLU A 68 -11.99 33.60 -18.17
CA GLU A 68 -11.09 32.76 -18.95
C GLU A 68 -9.80 32.52 -18.17
N ALA A 69 -9.28 31.30 -18.26
CA ALA A 69 -8.02 30.88 -17.66
C ALA A 69 -7.15 30.19 -18.71
N ASN A 70 -5.83 30.35 -18.59
CA ASN A 70 -4.90 29.66 -19.48
C ASN A 70 -4.65 28.23 -18.96
N PHE A 71 -4.64 27.25 -19.86
CA PHE A 71 -4.43 25.84 -19.55
C PHE A 71 -3.13 25.55 -18.79
N LYS A 72 -2.09 26.39 -18.95
CA LYS A 72 -0.82 26.28 -18.22
C LYS A 72 -0.99 26.39 -16.70
N GLU A 73 -2.01 27.10 -16.22
CA GLU A 73 -2.35 27.13 -14.79
C GLU A 73 -2.82 25.74 -14.31
N LEU A 74 -3.60 25.03 -15.13
CA LEU A 74 -4.06 23.68 -14.82
C LEU A 74 -2.89 22.69 -14.85
N ILE A 75 -1.99 22.82 -15.83
CA ILE A 75 -0.75 22.04 -15.90
C ILE A 75 0.12 22.27 -14.65
N ASN A 76 0.20 23.50 -14.13
CA ASN A 76 0.93 23.75 -12.89
C ASN A 76 0.34 22.98 -11.69
N LEU A 77 -1.00 22.87 -11.58
CA LEU A 77 -1.64 22.07 -10.53
C LEU A 77 -1.35 20.57 -10.68
N ILE A 78 -1.39 20.06 -11.91
CA ILE A 78 -1.04 18.67 -12.22
C ILE A 78 0.41 18.39 -11.81
N ASN A 79 1.34 19.27 -12.19
CA ASN A 79 2.75 19.11 -11.86
C ASN A 79 3.01 19.08 -10.35
N ILE A 80 2.22 19.80 -9.55
CA ILE A 80 2.28 19.73 -8.09
C ILE A 80 1.81 18.36 -7.60
N ASP A 81 0.68 17.87 -8.11
CA ASP A 81 0.10 16.56 -7.76
C ASP A 81 1.06 15.41 -8.12
N ASP A 82 1.67 15.45 -9.30
CA ASP A 82 2.65 14.46 -9.76
C ASP A 82 3.92 14.44 -8.89
N LYS A 83 4.45 15.63 -8.56
CA LYS A 83 5.61 15.74 -7.66
C LYS A 83 5.27 15.19 -6.27
N PHE A 84 4.06 15.41 -5.79
CA PHE A 84 3.59 14.86 -4.53
C PHE A 84 3.43 13.33 -4.62
N ALA A 85 2.86 12.81 -5.70
CA ALA A 85 2.74 11.38 -5.95
C ALA A 85 4.11 10.68 -5.99
N LYS A 86 5.11 11.30 -6.62
CA LYS A 86 6.51 10.80 -6.60
C LYS A 86 7.07 10.73 -5.18
N LYS A 87 6.91 11.79 -4.39
CA LYS A 87 7.37 11.78 -2.98
C LYS A 87 6.65 10.72 -2.14
N LEU A 88 5.36 10.52 -2.37
CA LEU A 88 4.59 9.45 -1.75
C LEU A 88 5.12 8.07 -2.15
N TYR A 89 5.35 7.83 -3.44
CA TYR A 89 5.89 6.56 -3.94
C TYR A 89 7.15 6.14 -3.18
N GLU A 90 8.12 7.06 -3.04
CA GLU A 90 9.37 6.82 -2.35
C GLU A 90 9.17 6.53 -0.86
N ALA A 91 8.38 7.36 -0.17
CA ALA A 91 8.13 7.24 1.26
C ALA A 91 7.33 5.97 1.61
N ILE A 92 6.31 5.63 0.79
CA ILE A 92 5.53 4.39 0.91
C ILE A 92 6.43 3.18 0.69
N GLY A 93 7.27 3.19 -0.34
CA GLY A 93 8.21 2.12 -0.61
C GLY A 93 9.17 1.87 0.56
N TYR A 94 9.69 2.95 1.17
CA TYR A 94 10.51 2.84 2.38
C TYR A 94 9.73 2.24 3.55
N PHE A 95 8.52 2.75 3.83
CA PHE A 95 7.66 2.25 4.90
C PHE A 95 7.31 0.78 4.72
N GLU A 96 6.92 0.35 3.52
CA GLU A 96 6.50 -1.03 3.26
C GLU A 96 7.65 -2.01 3.48
N ARG A 97 8.87 -1.69 3.03
CA ARG A 97 10.06 -2.51 3.30
C ARG A 97 10.34 -2.62 4.80
N LYS A 98 10.27 -1.50 5.53
CA LYS A 98 10.47 -1.48 6.98
C LYS A 98 9.39 -2.30 7.69
N LEU A 99 8.12 -2.13 7.31
CA LEU A 99 6.98 -2.87 7.84
C LEU A 99 7.17 -4.38 7.67
N LYS A 100 7.47 -4.84 6.45
CA LYS A 100 7.72 -6.26 6.13
C LYS A 100 8.79 -6.85 7.04
N ASN A 101 9.96 -6.20 7.12
CA ASN A 101 11.09 -6.70 7.89
C ASN A 101 10.81 -6.70 9.41
N VAL A 102 10.25 -5.61 9.94
CA VAL A 102 9.97 -5.51 11.39
C VAL A 102 8.87 -6.49 11.80
N LEU A 103 7.79 -6.58 11.01
CA LEU A 103 6.67 -7.49 11.26
C LEU A 103 7.14 -8.95 11.32
N PHE A 104 7.83 -9.41 10.27
CA PHE A 104 8.25 -10.81 10.20
C PHE A 104 9.41 -11.14 11.13
N SER A 105 10.26 -10.16 11.48
CA SER A 105 11.26 -10.35 12.53
C SER A 105 10.62 -10.62 13.89
N GLU A 106 9.56 -9.90 14.26
CA GLU A 106 8.85 -10.15 15.53
C GLU A 106 8.01 -11.43 15.49
N ILE A 107 7.49 -11.82 14.32
CA ILE A 107 6.83 -13.12 14.13
C ILE A 107 7.83 -14.27 14.31
N CYS A 108 9.00 -14.23 13.66
CA CYS A 108 9.98 -15.31 13.72
C CYS A 108 10.53 -15.53 15.14
N LYS A 109 10.60 -14.47 15.96
CA LYS A 109 10.98 -14.61 17.38
C LYS A 109 10.03 -15.48 18.18
N LEU A 110 8.76 -15.54 17.81
CA LEU A 110 7.81 -16.46 18.46
C LEU A 110 8.25 -17.92 18.28
N TYR A 111 8.88 -18.25 17.15
CA TYR A 111 9.37 -19.60 16.84
C TYR A 111 10.78 -19.87 17.38
N ILE A 112 11.66 -18.87 17.34
CA ILE A 112 13.07 -19.04 17.73
C ILE A 112 13.24 -19.00 19.25
N ASP A 113 12.49 -18.13 19.93
CA ASP A 113 12.62 -17.90 21.38
C ASP A 113 11.69 -18.80 22.21
N ASN A 114 10.96 -19.74 21.58
CA ASN A 114 10.11 -20.71 22.29
C ASN A 114 10.94 -21.90 22.84
N GLU A 115 10.28 -22.79 23.57
CA GLU A 115 10.95 -23.96 24.19
C GLU A 115 11.49 -24.94 23.15
N GLU A 116 10.78 -25.13 22.03
CA GLU A 116 11.12 -26.07 20.95
C GLU A 116 12.23 -25.53 20.03
N LYS A 117 12.42 -24.21 19.98
CA LYS A 117 13.42 -23.46 19.21
C LYS A 117 13.45 -23.85 17.73
N ASP A 118 12.37 -23.53 17.01
CA ASP A 118 12.36 -23.65 15.55
C ASP A 118 13.23 -22.56 14.90
N ILE A 119 14.55 -22.82 14.86
CA ILE A 119 15.56 -21.96 14.25
C ILE A 119 15.38 -21.79 12.74
N HIS A 120 14.60 -22.67 12.10
CA HIS A 120 14.32 -22.64 10.68
C HIS A 120 13.03 -21.88 10.34
N CYS A 121 12.19 -21.58 11.35
CA CYS A 121 10.88 -20.94 11.23
C CYS A 121 10.03 -21.55 10.11
N ILE A 122 9.84 -22.86 10.16
CA ILE A 122 9.02 -23.65 9.22
C ILE A 122 7.81 -24.32 9.90
N SER A 123 7.78 -24.42 11.24
CA SER A 123 6.68 -25.07 11.99
C SER A 123 5.31 -24.39 11.76
N TYR A 124 5.32 -23.12 11.35
CA TYR A 124 4.10 -22.39 10.99
C TYR A 124 3.27 -23.08 9.89
N VAL A 125 3.89 -23.87 9.01
CA VAL A 125 3.20 -24.58 7.92
C VAL A 125 2.25 -25.64 8.48
N SER A 126 2.76 -26.51 9.36
CA SER A 126 1.94 -27.54 10.00
C SER A 126 0.89 -26.92 10.92
N GLU A 127 1.23 -25.85 11.65
CA GLU A 127 0.27 -25.13 12.49
C GLU A 127 -0.90 -24.57 11.69
N ILE A 128 -0.62 -23.90 10.55
CA ILE A 128 -1.67 -23.40 9.67
C ILE A 128 -2.52 -24.55 9.14
N GLN A 129 -1.90 -25.62 8.66
CA GLN A 129 -2.64 -26.75 8.10
C GLN A 129 -3.57 -27.38 9.14
N SER A 130 -3.06 -27.71 10.32
CA SER A 130 -3.87 -28.33 11.38
C SER A 130 -4.99 -27.42 11.86
N PHE A 131 -4.75 -26.10 11.96
CA PHE A 131 -5.78 -25.15 12.37
C PHE A 131 -6.89 -25.00 11.31
N ILE A 132 -6.52 -24.80 10.04
CA ILE A 132 -7.47 -24.58 8.94
C ILE A 132 -8.27 -25.86 8.64
N THR A 133 -7.63 -27.02 8.72
CA THR A 133 -8.31 -28.32 8.52
C THR A 133 -9.05 -28.81 9.77
N LYS A 134 -9.10 -28.00 10.84
CA LYS A 134 -9.79 -28.30 12.11
C LYS A 134 -9.31 -29.58 12.80
N GLN A 135 -8.03 -29.94 12.60
CA GLN A 135 -7.37 -30.97 13.40
C GLN A 135 -7.08 -30.46 14.82
N THR A 136 -6.99 -29.15 14.99
CA THR A 136 -6.82 -28.48 16.29
C THR A 136 -7.61 -27.17 16.33
N GLU A 137 -8.07 -26.78 17.53
CA GLU A 137 -8.64 -25.46 17.81
C GLU A 137 -7.55 -24.40 18.08
N LEU A 138 -6.29 -24.82 18.23
CA LEU A 138 -5.17 -23.93 18.49
C LEU A 138 -4.76 -23.22 17.20
N SER A 139 -4.87 -21.88 17.19
CA SER A 139 -4.33 -21.04 16.11
C SER A 139 -2.80 -21.14 16.03
N PRO A 140 -2.19 -20.88 14.86
CA PRO A 140 -0.74 -20.74 14.75
C PRO A 140 -0.18 -19.76 15.77
N GLN A 141 1.06 -19.99 16.22
CA GLN A 141 1.64 -19.27 17.36
C GLN A 141 1.65 -17.75 17.16
N PHE A 142 1.84 -17.29 15.92
CA PHE A 142 1.81 -15.88 15.54
C PHE A 142 0.41 -15.26 15.38
N CYS A 143 -0.66 -16.02 15.62
CA CYS A 143 -2.04 -15.59 15.33
C CYS A 143 -2.99 -15.74 16.51
N SER A 144 -2.53 -15.59 17.75
CA SER A 144 -3.39 -15.76 18.94
C SER A 144 -4.61 -14.83 18.98
N ASN A 145 -4.59 -13.71 18.25
CA ASN A 145 -5.72 -12.78 18.12
C ASN A 145 -6.62 -13.10 16.90
N PHE A 146 -6.50 -14.28 16.26
CA PHE A 146 -7.26 -14.66 15.06
C PHE A 146 -8.78 -14.47 15.22
N ASN A 147 -9.36 -14.93 16.34
CA ASN A 147 -10.80 -14.85 16.60
C ASN A 147 -11.26 -13.49 17.16
N TYR A 148 -10.38 -12.47 17.19
CA TYR A 148 -10.67 -11.19 17.83
C TYR A 148 -10.58 -10.01 16.87
N LEU A 149 -11.36 -8.98 17.15
CA LEU A 149 -11.21 -7.66 16.52
C LEU A 149 -11.25 -6.56 17.58
N TYR A 150 -10.64 -5.43 17.27
CA TYR A 150 -10.66 -4.25 18.11
C TYR A 150 -11.87 -3.38 17.79
N VAL A 151 -12.67 -3.04 18.80
CA VAL A 151 -13.76 -2.06 18.70
C VAL A 151 -13.49 -0.85 19.58
N THR A 152 -13.96 0.31 19.12
CA THR A 152 -14.01 1.53 19.93
C THR A 152 -15.38 1.65 20.56
N GLU A 153 -15.45 1.58 21.89
CA GLU A 153 -16.67 1.77 22.66
C GLU A 153 -16.45 2.90 23.68
N LYS A 154 -17.25 3.97 23.57
CA LYS A 154 -17.17 5.16 24.45
C LYS A 154 -15.75 5.73 24.62
N GLY A 155 -14.95 5.71 23.54
CA GLY A 155 -13.58 6.22 23.53
C GLY A 155 -12.50 5.25 24.07
N ASN A 156 -12.90 4.04 24.48
CA ASN A 156 -12.00 2.96 24.91
C ASN A 156 -11.93 1.86 23.84
N ILE A 157 -10.76 1.24 23.72
CA ILE A 157 -10.55 0.13 22.79
C ILE A 157 -10.73 -1.18 23.55
N LYS A 158 -11.60 -2.06 23.04
CA LYS A 158 -11.82 -3.41 23.55
C LYS A 158 -11.57 -4.44 22.45
N LYS A 159 -11.14 -5.64 22.84
CA LYS A 159 -11.18 -6.80 21.95
C LYS A 159 -12.50 -7.53 22.15
N ILE A 160 -13.16 -7.86 21.06
CA ILE A 160 -14.36 -8.70 21.04
C ILE A 160 -14.17 -9.85 20.05
N ILE A 161 -15.06 -10.83 20.12
CA ILE A 161 -15.09 -11.93 19.15
C ILE A 161 -15.40 -11.36 17.76
N ASP A 162 -14.60 -11.77 16.78
CA ASP A 162 -14.75 -11.36 15.39
C ASP A 162 -15.65 -12.33 14.62
N ASN A 163 -16.83 -11.88 14.26
CA ASN A 163 -17.77 -12.66 13.43
C ASN A 163 -17.77 -12.23 11.96
N TYR A 164 -16.95 -11.25 11.57
CA TYR A 164 -17.05 -10.58 10.27
C TYR A 164 -15.85 -10.85 9.37
N ASN A 165 -14.63 -10.87 9.94
CA ASN A 165 -13.40 -10.97 9.15
C ASN A 165 -12.78 -12.36 9.16
N ILE A 166 -13.44 -13.37 9.74
CA ILE A 166 -12.91 -14.73 9.83
C ILE A 166 -12.51 -15.25 8.46
N LYS A 167 -13.37 -15.11 7.43
CA LYS A 167 -13.03 -15.54 6.07
C LYS A 167 -11.74 -14.87 5.56
N ARG A 168 -11.64 -13.54 5.66
CA ARG A 168 -10.43 -12.79 5.23
C ARG A 168 -9.18 -13.26 5.96
N LYS A 169 -9.27 -13.53 7.26
CA LYS A 169 -8.15 -14.02 8.08
C LYS A 169 -7.74 -15.44 7.67
N THR A 170 -8.71 -16.33 7.47
CA THR A 170 -8.51 -17.68 6.92
C THR A 170 -7.81 -17.61 5.55
N ASP A 171 -8.28 -16.73 4.65
CA ASP A 171 -7.71 -16.57 3.32
C ASP A 171 -6.22 -16.13 3.39
N VAL A 172 -5.86 -15.24 4.33
CA VAL A 172 -4.45 -14.86 4.57
C VAL A 172 -3.61 -16.05 4.99
N LEU A 173 -4.10 -16.89 5.91
CA LEU A 173 -3.35 -18.07 6.36
C LEU A 173 -3.20 -19.11 5.24
N ILE A 174 -4.26 -19.35 4.47
CA ILE A 174 -4.21 -20.24 3.30
C ILE A 174 -3.22 -19.70 2.26
N HIS A 175 -3.21 -18.40 2.00
CA HIS A 175 -2.26 -17.81 1.06
C HIS A 175 -0.81 -17.94 1.56
N ILE A 176 -0.55 -17.70 2.84
CA ILE A 176 0.77 -17.94 3.46
C ILE A 176 1.20 -19.41 3.28
N TYR A 177 0.30 -20.36 3.53
CA TYR A 177 0.56 -21.79 3.31
C TYR A 177 0.90 -22.09 1.85
N LYS A 178 0.09 -21.61 0.89
CA LYS A 178 0.33 -21.80 -0.55
C LYS A 178 1.68 -21.24 -0.98
N ILE A 179 2.06 -20.05 -0.50
CA ILE A 179 3.39 -19.46 -0.75
C ILE A 179 4.50 -20.35 -0.21
N ALA A 180 4.29 -20.95 0.96
CA ALA A 180 5.28 -21.76 1.67
C ALA A 180 5.55 -23.11 1.03
N THR A 181 4.49 -23.79 0.58
CA THR A 181 4.51 -25.21 0.18
C THR A 181 4.31 -25.44 -1.31
N ASN A 182 3.93 -24.41 -2.07
CA ASN A 182 3.50 -24.53 -3.48
C ASN A 182 2.38 -25.59 -3.66
N SER A 183 1.51 -25.75 -2.65
CA SER A 183 0.41 -26.71 -2.65
C SER A 183 -0.84 -26.10 -2.01
N SER A 184 -2.01 -26.65 -2.35
CA SER A 184 -3.25 -26.35 -1.65
C SER A 184 -3.25 -26.93 -0.24
N ILE A 185 -4.12 -26.40 0.63
CA ILE A 185 -4.19 -26.75 2.07
C ILE A 185 -4.52 -28.24 2.30
N ASP A 186 -5.21 -28.87 1.35
CA ASP A 186 -5.57 -30.29 1.33
C ASP A 186 -4.46 -31.17 0.74
N GLY A 187 -3.34 -30.58 0.32
CA GLY A 187 -2.21 -31.28 -0.30
C GLY A 187 -2.31 -31.45 -1.81
N SER A 188 -3.37 -30.96 -2.46
CA SER A 188 -3.46 -30.97 -3.91
C SER A 188 -2.46 -30.01 -4.56
N GLU A 189 -2.03 -30.33 -5.79
CA GLU A 189 -1.18 -29.46 -6.59
C GLU A 189 -1.91 -28.17 -6.95
N LEU A 190 -1.17 -27.07 -7.03
CA LEU A 190 -1.70 -25.77 -7.46
C LEU A 190 -1.78 -25.70 -8.98
N GLU A 191 -2.78 -24.99 -9.49
CA GLU A 191 -2.79 -24.59 -10.90
C GLU A 191 -1.71 -23.51 -11.17
N ASP A 192 -1.21 -23.42 -12.41
CA ASP A 192 -0.11 -22.52 -12.79
C ASP A 192 -0.36 -21.04 -12.38
N TYR A 193 -1.61 -20.59 -12.41
CA TYR A 193 -1.97 -19.21 -12.03
C TYR A 193 -2.04 -18.99 -10.51
N GLU A 194 -2.12 -20.07 -9.72
CA GLU A 194 -2.12 -20.04 -8.26
C GLU A 194 -0.69 -20.09 -7.68
N GLU A 195 0.28 -20.57 -8.46
CA GLU A 195 1.68 -20.59 -8.03
C GLU A 195 2.20 -19.19 -7.70
N CYS A 196 3.04 -19.10 -6.68
CA CYS A 196 3.71 -17.84 -6.36
C CYS A 196 4.64 -17.42 -7.50
N SER A 197 4.35 -16.29 -8.14
CA SER A 197 5.20 -15.72 -9.20
C SER A 197 6.47 -15.05 -8.68
N ASN A 198 6.60 -14.86 -7.35
CA ASN A 198 7.76 -14.21 -6.76
C ASN A 198 9.03 -15.08 -6.92
N LYS A 199 10.02 -14.55 -7.63
CA LYS A 199 11.27 -15.27 -7.95
C LYS A 199 12.08 -15.68 -6.72
N LEU A 200 12.04 -14.90 -5.64
CA LEU A 200 12.75 -15.21 -4.39
C LEU A 200 12.12 -16.41 -3.69
N ILE A 201 10.78 -16.44 -3.63
CA ILE A 201 10.00 -17.55 -3.09
C ILE A 201 10.27 -18.82 -3.91
N ARG A 202 10.12 -18.75 -5.23
CA ARG A 202 10.36 -19.91 -6.13
C ARG A 202 11.79 -20.46 -5.99
N HIS A 203 12.79 -19.58 -5.87
CA HIS A 203 14.18 -20.00 -5.68
C HIS A 203 14.38 -20.73 -4.34
N CYS A 204 13.81 -20.20 -3.26
CA CYS A 204 13.90 -20.82 -1.94
C CYS A 204 13.19 -22.18 -1.90
N TYR A 205 11.95 -22.25 -2.40
CA TYR A 205 11.16 -23.47 -2.45
C TYR A 205 11.90 -24.60 -3.20
N LYS A 206 12.46 -24.30 -4.38
CA LYS A 206 13.26 -25.29 -5.15
C LYS A 206 14.44 -25.87 -4.38
N LYS A 207 14.98 -25.16 -3.39
CA LYS A 207 16.13 -25.59 -2.59
C LYS A 207 15.75 -26.35 -1.31
N GLN A 208 14.64 -25.97 -0.67
CA GLN A 208 14.31 -26.43 0.69
C GLN A 208 12.92 -27.07 0.84
N GLN A 209 12.10 -27.11 -0.22
CA GLN A 209 10.71 -27.61 -0.27
C GLN A 209 9.71 -26.88 0.65
N ILE A 210 10.17 -26.16 1.67
CA ILE A 210 9.37 -25.28 2.49
C ILE A 210 10.07 -23.94 2.56
N VAL A 211 9.35 -22.87 2.29
CA VAL A 211 9.88 -21.51 2.39
C VAL A 211 9.86 -21.06 3.85
N PRO A 212 11.00 -20.65 4.45
CA PRO A 212 11.01 -20.10 5.79
C PRO A 212 10.16 -18.84 5.94
N LEU A 213 9.58 -18.66 7.14
CA LEU A 213 8.59 -17.61 7.40
C LEU A 213 9.10 -16.19 7.12
N TRP A 214 10.39 -15.90 7.36
CA TRP A 214 10.98 -14.58 7.10
C TRP A 214 11.10 -14.22 5.60
N ILE A 215 10.89 -15.16 4.68
CA ILE A 215 10.94 -14.91 3.23
C ILE A 215 9.53 -14.61 2.66
N ILE A 216 8.48 -15.15 3.28
CA ILE A 216 7.06 -14.96 2.96
C ILE A 216 6.64 -13.49 2.70
N PRO A 217 7.09 -12.45 3.44
CA PRO A 217 6.62 -11.07 3.20
C PRO A 217 6.84 -10.55 1.79
N ASN A 218 7.73 -11.16 1.00
CA ASN A 218 7.97 -10.78 -0.39
C ASN A 218 6.80 -11.10 -1.33
N ALA A 219 5.89 -11.99 -0.92
CA ALA A 219 4.71 -12.38 -1.71
C ALA A 219 3.38 -11.89 -1.10
N LEU A 220 3.42 -11.17 0.02
CA LEU A 220 2.23 -10.62 0.66
C LEU A 220 1.95 -9.18 0.23
N THR A 221 0.67 -8.88 0.07
CA THR A 221 0.15 -7.52 -0.13
C THR A 221 0.12 -6.75 1.18
N MET A 222 0.16 -5.41 1.11
CA MET A 222 0.05 -4.56 2.30
C MET A 222 -1.25 -4.77 3.09
N GLY A 223 -2.35 -5.13 2.41
CA GLY A 223 -3.62 -5.47 3.07
C GLY A 223 -3.54 -6.75 3.90
N GLU A 224 -2.76 -7.74 3.46
CA GLU A 224 -2.50 -8.97 4.20
C GLU A 224 -1.54 -8.73 5.37
N LEU A 225 -0.51 -7.90 5.18
CA LEU A 225 0.38 -7.48 6.27
C LEU A 225 -0.41 -6.78 7.40
N GLN A 226 -1.39 -5.95 7.05
CA GLN A 226 -2.28 -5.31 8.02
C GLN A 226 -3.15 -6.35 8.76
N THR A 227 -3.76 -7.29 8.04
CA THR A 227 -4.58 -8.35 8.64
C THR A 227 -3.73 -9.22 9.56
N LEU A 228 -2.55 -9.62 9.11
CA LEU A 228 -1.57 -10.38 9.89
C LEU A 228 -1.17 -9.64 11.16
N PHE A 229 -0.82 -8.35 11.04
CA PHE A 229 -0.51 -7.51 12.20
C PHE A 229 -1.62 -7.51 13.26
N LEU A 230 -2.89 -7.45 12.85
CA LEU A 230 -4.03 -7.49 13.77
C LEU A 230 -4.28 -8.87 14.40
N MET A 231 -3.85 -9.96 13.74
CA MET A 231 -3.93 -11.32 14.28
C MET A 231 -2.81 -11.65 15.28
N LEU A 232 -1.72 -10.88 15.29
CA LEU A 232 -0.60 -11.11 16.21
C LEU A 232 -0.98 -10.99 17.68
N PRO A 233 -0.26 -11.68 18.59
CA PRO A 233 -0.34 -11.42 20.02
C PRO A 233 0.03 -9.97 20.36
N ASP A 234 -0.40 -9.49 21.53
CA ASP A 234 -0.29 -8.07 21.90
C ASP A 234 1.14 -7.56 22.03
N GLU A 235 2.04 -8.39 22.57
CA GLU A 235 3.43 -7.99 22.77
C GLU A 235 4.18 -7.78 21.43
N PRO A 236 4.15 -8.70 20.45
CA PRO A 236 4.64 -8.44 19.11
C PRO A 236 4.05 -7.18 18.47
N GLN A 237 2.73 -6.95 18.57
CA GLN A 237 2.11 -5.73 18.04
C GLN A 237 2.73 -4.47 18.63
N LYS A 238 2.91 -4.41 19.95
CA LYS A 238 3.52 -3.26 20.63
C LYS A 238 4.97 -3.04 20.20
N LYS A 239 5.76 -4.11 20.09
CA LYS A 239 7.17 -4.05 19.65
C LYS A 239 7.29 -3.57 18.20
N ILE A 240 6.40 -4.00 17.31
CA ILE A 240 6.35 -3.57 15.91
C ILE A 240 6.08 -2.06 15.84
N ILE A 241 5.04 -1.59 16.52
CA ILE A 241 4.71 -0.15 16.56
C ILE A 241 5.89 0.64 17.13
N SER A 242 6.46 0.18 18.25
CA SER A 242 7.60 0.81 18.90
C SER A 242 8.78 1.03 17.94
N LYS A 243 9.16 0.00 17.18
CA LYS A 243 10.27 0.07 16.20
C LYS A 243 9.95 0.92 14.97
N ILE A 244 8.72 0.85 14.46
CA ILE A 244 8.35 1.59 13.25
C ILE A 244 8.22 3.07 13.56
N MET A 245 7.52 3.39 14.66
CA MET A 245 7.18 4.75 15.08
C MET A 245 8.25 5.42 15.95
N ASN A 246 9.28 4.67 16.36
CA ASN A 246 10.33 5.11 17.28
C ASN A 246 9.74 5.65 18.60
N ILE A 247 8.84 4.89 19.21
CA ILE A 247 8.24 5.19 20.51
C ILE A 247 8.55 4.08 21.50
N ASP A 248 8.63 4.41 22.79
CA ASP A 248 8.85 3.42 23.84
C ASP A 248 7.72 2.37 23.85
N THR A 249 8.07 1.08 23.90
CA THR A 249 7.12 -0.05 23.93
C THR A 249 6.14 0.07 25.11
N THR A 250 6.59 0.58 26.26
CA THR A 250 5.75 0.77 27.47
C THR A 250 4.65 1.82 27.27
N LYS A 251 4.80 2.70 26.28
CA LYS A 251 3.83 3.74 25.94
C LYS A 251 2.84 3.30 24.86
N VAL A 252 2.99 2.09 24.32
CA VAL A 252 2.12 1.57 23.27
C VAL A 252 0.87 0.94 23.86
N SER A 253 -0.28 1.57 23.60
CA SER A 253 -1.60 1.12 24.03
C SER A 253 -2.38 0.48 22.88
N SER A 254 -3.51 -0.17 23.19
CA SER A 254 -4.43 -0.68 22.17
C SER A 254 -4.98 0.40 21.23
N LYS A 255 -5.01 1.67 21.67
CA LYS A 255 -5.34 2.81 20.78
C LYS A 255 -4.29 2.98 19.69
N ASN A 256 -3.01 2.78 20.02
CA ASN A 256 -1.92 2.82 19.04
C ASN A 256 -2.01 1.66 18.06
N VAL A 257 -2.45 0.47 18.49
CA VAL A 257 -2.67 -0.69 17.60
C VAL A 257 -3.73 -0.39 16.55
N VAL A 258 -4.90 0.11 16.97
CA VAL A 258 -5.99 0.47 16.04
C VAL A 258 -5.56 1.61 15.13
N ALA A 259 -4.90 2.64 15.65
CA ALA A 259 -4.40 3.76 14.85
C ALA A 259 -3.36 3.30 13.82
N PHE A 260 -2.41 2.46 14.21
CA PHE A 260 -1.37 1.95 13.31
C PHE A 260 -1.95 1.06 12.21
N ALA A 261 -2.89 0.17 12.56
CA ALA A 261 -3.61 -0.61 11.55
C ALA A 261 -4.37 0.29 10.57
N GLY A 262 -5.03 1.35 11.06
CA GLY A 262 -5.67 2.36 10.21
C GLY A 262 -4.69 3.10 9.29
N GLN A 263 -3.49 3.42 9.79
CA GLN A 263 -2.42 4.04 9.00
C GLN A 263 -1.96 3.13 7.86
N ILE A 264 -1.75 1.83 8.12
CA ILE A 264 -1.39 0.87 7.06
C ILE A 264 -2.46 0.84 5.96
N GLU A 265 -3.75 0.88 6.33
CA GLU A 265 -4.84 0.91 5.34
C GLU A 265 -4.84 2.20 4.51
N GLN A 266 -4.63 3.36 5.15
CA GLN A 266 -4.54 4.63 4.42
C GLN A 266 -3.32 4.65 3.49
N ILE A 267 -2.18 4.14 3.94
CA ILE A 267 -0.96 3.98 3.11
C ILE A 267 -1.23 3.02 1.94
N ARG A 268 -1.96 1.92 2.16
CA ARG A 268 -2.35 0.98 1.09
C ARG A 268 -3.18 1.66 0.01
N LYS A 269 -4.17 2.48 0.40
CA LYS A 269 -4.99 3.24 -0.55
C LYS A 269 -4.16 4.24 -1.35
N LEU A 270 -3.30 5.01 -0.67
CA LEU A 270 -2.36 5.94 -1.32
C LEU A 270 -1.44 5.20 -2.30
N ARG A 271 -0.89 4.05 -1.89
CA ARG A 271 -0.03 3.21 -2.74
C ARG A 271 -0.72 2.80 -4.02
N ASN A 272 -1.99 2.38 -3.93
CA ASN A 272 -2.76 1.98 -5.11
C ASN A 272 -2.93 3.16 -6.08
N ILE A 273 -3.36 4.32 -5.59
CA ILE A 273 -3.53 5.55 -6.40
C ILE A 273 -2.23 5.90 -7.12
N VAL A 274 -1.13 5.98 -6.38
CA VAL A 274 0.19 6.34 -6.91
C VAL A 274 0.66 5.31 -7.95
N ASN A 275 0.51 4.01 -7.69
CA ASN A 275 0.93 2.97 -8.63
C ASN A 275 0.04 2.86 -9.87
N HIS A 276 -1.19 3.36 -9.82
CA HIS A 276 -2.09 3.47 -10.97
C HIS A 276 -1.97 4.81 -11.70
N TYR A 277 -1.03 5.67 -11.27
CA TYR A 277 -0.81 7.01 -11.84
C TYR A 277 -2.09 7.88 -11.82
N GLU A 278 -2.91 7.68 -10.80
CA GLU A 278 -4.12 8.48 -10.58
C GLU A 278 -3.77 9.79 -9.83
N PRO A 279 -4.47 10.90 -10.14
CA PRO A 279 -4.38 12.14 -9.36
C PRO A 279 -4.63 11.88 -7.87
N VAL A 280 -3.74 12.39 -7.00
CA VAL A 280 -3.83 12.15 -5.55
C VAL A 280 -4.84 13.11 -4.91
N LEU A 281 -4.98 14.31 -5.46
CA LEU A 281 -5.84 15.37 -4.93
C LEU A 281 -7.30 14.92 -4.65
N PRO A 282 -8.02 14.24 -5.56
CA PRO A 282 -9.38 13.78 -5.29
C PRO A 282 -9.50 12.88 -4.06
N PHE A 283 -8.52 12.00 -3.86
CA PHE A 283 -8.50 11.12 -2.69
C PHE A 283 -8.32 11.91 -1.41
N LEU A 284 -7.36 12.84 -1.37
CA LEU A 284 -7.13 13.71 -0.21
C LEU A 284 -8.39 14.51 0.14
N MET A 285 -9.06 15.09 -0.85
CA MET A 285 -10.29 15.85 -0.65
C MET A 285 -11.43 14.99 -0.09
N SER A 286 -11.52 13.72 -0.49
CA SER A 286 -12.59 12.82 -0.04
C SER A 286 -12.41 12.33 1.40
N GLU A 287 -11.17 12.14 1.83
CA GLU A 287 -10.83 11.60 3.15
C GLU A 287 -10.67 12.72 4.21
N ILE A 288 -10.20 13.92 3.82
CA ILE A 288 -10.03 15.06 4.73
C ILE A 288 -11.35 15.86 4.81
N LYS A 289 -12.29 15.36 5.62
CA LYS A 289 -13.61 16.00 5.81
C LYS A 289 -13.63 17.11 6.86
N THR A 290 -12.62 17.15 7.72
CA THR A 290 -12.51 18.14 8.80
C THR A 290 -12.02 19.48 8.26
N LYS A 291 -12.60 20.58 8.75
CA LYS A 291 -12.12 21.94 8.45
C LYS A 291 -10.69 22.18 9.00
N LYS A 292 -10.31 21.48 10.07
CA LYS A 292 -8.96 21.48 10.63
C LYS A 292 -8.22 20.28 10.08
N ILE A 293 -7.47 20.48 9.01
CA ILE A 293 -6.80 19.41 8.24
C ILE A 293 -5.86 18.60 9.15
N GLU A 294 -5.21 19.26 10.10
CA GLU A 294 -4.24 18.68 11.03
C GLU A 294 -4.86 17.62 11.95
N GLN A 295 -6.19 17.68 12.13
CA GLN A 295 -6.94 16.70 12.93
C GLN A 295 -7.37 15.47 12.12
N SER A 296 -7.08 15.44 10.80
CA SER A 296 -7.38 14.29 9.95
C SER A 296 -6.43 13.13 10.26
N GLN A 297 -6.99 11.91 10.29
CA GLN A 297 -6.20 10.69 10.37
C GLN A 297 -5.27 10.54 9.16
N LEU A 298 -5.73 10.96 7.97
CA LEU A 298 -4.90 10.92 6.76
C LEU A 298 -3.72 11.88 6.86
N PHE A 299 -3.94 13.10 7.35
CA PHE A 299 -2.86 14.06 7.57
C PHE A 299 -1.83 13.51 8.56
N THR A 300 -2.29 12.96 9.69
CA THR A 300 -1.40 12.32 10.68
C THR A 300 -0.60 11.17 10.04
N THR A 301 -1.22 10.40 9.15
CA THR A 301 -0.55 9.30 8.43
C THR A 301 0.56 9.82 7.50
N LEU A 302 0.30 10.90 6.76
CA LEU A 302 1.27 11.55 5.88
C LEU A 302 2.48 12.09 6.67
N GLU A 303 2.23 12.78 7.78
CA GLU A 303 3.28 13.29 8.68
C GLU A 303 4.18 12.16 9.18
N ILE A 304 3.60 11.05 9.61
CA ILE A 304 4.34 9.88 10.06
C ILE A 304 5.17 9.28 8.93
N LEU A 305 4.56 9.14 7.75
CA LEU A 305 5.21 8.57 6.59
C LEU A 305 6.45 9.40 6.19
N PHE A 306 6.31 10.73 6.13
CA PHE A 306 7.42 11.63 5.81
C PHE A 306 8.45 11.79 6.93
N LYS A 307 8.06 11.60 8.19
CA LYS A 307 9.00 11.57 9.32
C LYS A 307 9.84 10.30 9.35
N ILE A 308 9.24 9.16 8.99
CA ILE A 308 9.91 7.85 8.93
C ILE A 308 10.83 7.77 7.71
N TYR A 309 10.42 8.38 6.60
CA TYR A 309 11.21 8.45 5.38
C TYR A 309 12.43 9.35 5.61
N PRO A 310 13.66 8.80 5.63
CA PRO A 310 14.84 9.63 5.75
C PRO A 310 14.93 10.46 4.47
N ILE A 311 14.69 11.78 4.57
CA ILE A 311 15.02 12.70 3.47
C ILE A 311 16.53 12.64 3.33
N VAL A 312 17.00 11.90 2.34
CA VAL A 312 18.40 11.90 1.97
C VAL A 312 18.46 11.73 0.46
N ASP A 313 18.93 12.77 -0.24
CA ASP A 313 19.67 12.57 -1.48
C ASP A 313 20.91 11.74 -1.10
N ILE A 314 20.79 10.41 -1.09
CA ILE A 314 21.88 9.50 -0.71
C ILE A 314 22.77 9.35 -1.94
N LYS A 315 23.94 10.00 -1.96
CA LYS A 315 25.07 9.48 -2.72
C LYS A 315 25.39 8.09 -2.14
N PRO A 316 25.22 7.00 -2.90
CA PRO A 316 25.56 5.68 -2.37
C PRO A 316 27.08 5.56 -2.22
N ASP A 317 27.54 4.69 -1.31
CA ASP A 317 28.95 4.35 -1.14
C ASP A 317 29.49 3.59 -2.37
N GLU A 318 30.74 3.85 -2.76
CA GLU A 318 31.39 3.18 -3.88
C GLU A 318 31.46 1.66 -3.68
N ILE A 319 31.20 0.91 -4.75
CA ILE A 319 31.23 -0.55 -4.72
C ILE A 319 32.68 -1.04 -4.75
N GLN A 320 33.22 -1.44 -3.59
CA GLN A 320 34.62 -1.88 -3.42
C GLN A 320 34.83 -3.41 -3.52
N ALA A 321 34.09 -4.12 -4.39
CA ALA A 321 34.22 -5.57 -4.52
C ALA A 321 35.26 -6.00 -5.57
N LYS A 322 36.15 -6.95 -5.23
CA LYS A 322 37.08 -7.58 -6.19
C LYS A 322 36.33 -8.46 -7.20
N ILE A 323 36.53 -8.20 -8.48
CA ILE A 323 35.85 -8.89 -9.58
C ILE A 323 36.44 -10.29 -9.80
N ASN A 324 35.58 -11.29 -9.95
CA ASN A 324 35.89 -12.66 -10.35
C ASN A 324 34.85 -13.18 -11.36
N PRO A 325 35.09 -14.32 -12.04
CA PRO A 325 34.21 -14.82 -13.09
C PRO A 325 32.76 -15.06 -12.66
N SER A 326 32.52 -15.36 -11.38
CA SER A 326 31.19 -15.63 -10.83
C SER A 326 30.41 -14.36 -10.48
N ASN A 327 31.08 -13.26 -10.14
CA ASN A 327 30.43 -12.02 -9.69
C ASN A 327 30.52 -10.86 -10.70
N ALA A 328 31.28 -11.00 -11.79
CA ALA A 328 31.52 -9.96 -12.78
C ALA A 328 30.23 -9.37 -13.39
N LYS A 329 29.24 -10.21 -13.70
CA LYS A 329 27.96 -9.77 -14.28
C LYS A 329 27.14 -8.94 -13.30
N ILE A 330 27.10 -9.33 -12.03
CA ILE A 330 26.35 -8.62 -10.99
C ILE A 330 27.04 -7.31 -10.60
N ILE A 331 28.37 -7.28 -10.47
CA ILE A 331 29.12 -6.05 -10.18
C ILE A 331 28.94 -5.03 -11.31
N ARG A 332 28.92 -5.48 -12.57
CA ARG A 332 28.69 -4.62 -13.72
C ARG A 332 27.28 -4.02 -13.74
N ILE A 333 26.25 -4.78 -13.35
CA ILE A 333 24.87 -4.28 -13.23
C ILE A 333 24.75 -3.29 -12.07
N LEU A 334 25.33 -3.61 -10.91
CA LEU A 334 25.31 -2.73 -9.74
C LEU A 334 26.05 -1.40 -9.99
N ASN A 335 27.14 -1.41 -10.75
CA ASN A 335 27.86 -0.19 -11.16
C ASN A 335 27.05 0.69 -12.14
N VAL A 336 26.23 0.08 -13.01
CA VAL A 336 25.30 0.83 -13.86
C VAL A 336 24.21 1.48 -13.01
N MET A 337 23.64 0.74 -12.07
CA MET A 337 22.66 1.25 -11.11
C MET A 337 23.25 2.38 -10.25
N TYR A 338 24.48 2.21 -9.76
CA TYR A 338 25.21 3.21 -8.97
C TYR A 338 25.41 4.52 -9.74
N LYS A 339 25.87 4.44 -11.00
CA LYS A 339 26.04 5.63 -11.86
C LYS A 339 24.72 6.35 -12.15
N SER A 340 23.62 5.62 -12.31
CA SER A 340 22.28 6.19 -12.50
C SER A 340 21.69 6.87 -11.26
N ILE A 341 22.26 6.62 -10.08
CA ILE A 341 21.83 7.24 -8.81
C ILE A 341 22.67 8.50 -8.49
N LEU A 342 23.85 8.66 -9.09
CA LEU A 342 24.74 9.82 -8.90
C LEU A 342 24.42 11.02 -9.82
N SER A 343 23.57 10.83 -10.83
CA SER A 343 22.97 11.87 -11.69
C SER A 343 21.56 12.19 -11.22
#